data_AF-A0A397JJ53-F1
#
_entry.id   AF-A0A397JJ53-F1
#
_cell.length_a   1.000
_cell.length_b   1.000
_cell.length_c   1.000
_cell.angle_alpha   90.00
_cell.angle_beta   90.00
_cell.angle_gamma   90.00
#
_symmetry.space_group_name_H-M   'P 1'
#
loop_
_entity.id
_entity.type
_entity.pdbx_description
1 polymer ?
#
loop_
_entity_poly.entity_id
_entity_poly.type
_entity_poly.pdbx_seq_one_letter_code
_entity_poly.pdbx_strand_id
1 'polypeptide(L)'
;MSKRRQFTPKLISVVIIDSQLHYGVYARNWWEMVSILSAESNNKYFTIPYRLFMRIGCELNGREFVITVTSNDKNPLKPGFQCICGEFKSEIELYPSTAVKSCYQSIFNSKTEYSGLAIMGFENENIIQQLIADILFFPIFLRIENFLVVITNLGSLPKHDGNFYEAGVGFVSSLISRYNGAQHLFLLKIEKEYCVLEIHQELTCVQKIIGETLDNVWCQLTICQKYTGSYLFGTKNALIQEKLGELENIPIICKYNDWTNIQQLEKVLPVI
;
A
#
# COMPACT_ATOMS: atom_id res chain seq x y z
N MET A 1 -13.95 -13.14 -28.24
CA MET A 1 -13.76 -12.35 -27.01
C MET A 1 -14.86 -12.72 -26.03
N SER A 2 -14.55 -13.43 -24.94
CA SER A 2 -15.58 -13.74 -23.93
C SER A 2 -16.00 -12.43 -23.26
N LYS A 3 -17.31 -12.15 -23.18
CA LYS A 3 -17.82 -11.06 -22.33
C LYS A 3 -17.24 -11.25 -20.93
N ARG A 4 -16.50 -10.25 -20.41
CA ARG A 4 -16.10 -10.26 -19.00
C ARG A 4 -17.38 -10.42 -18.18
N ARG A 5 -17.38 -11.39 -17.24
CA ARG A 5 -18.49 -11.50 -16.29
C ARG A 5 -18.54 -10.18 -15.51
N GLN A 6 -19.66 -9.48 -15.62
CA GLN A 6 -19.90 -8.26 -14.89
C GLN A 6 -20.43 -8.64 -13.51
N PHE A 7 -19.74 -8.21 -12.47
CA PHE A 7 -20.18 -8.35 -11.09
C PHE A 7 -20.90 -7.08 -10.66
N THR A 8 -21.82 -7.20 -9.71
CA THR A 8 -22.56 -6.08 -9.11
C THR A 8 -22.17 -5.92 -7.64
N PRO A 9 -20.91 -5.54 -7.36
CA PRO A 9 -20.45 -5.33 -6.00
C PRO A 9 -21.18 -4.14 -5.37
N LYS A 10 -21.43 -4.23 -4.07
CA LYS A 10 -22.05 -3.20 -3.26
C LYS A 10 -21.22 -3.00 -2.00
N LEU A 11 -20.79 -1.77 -1.78
CA LEU A 11 -20.13 -1.37 -0.55
C LEU A 11 -21.17 -1.33 0.58
N ILE A 12 -21.01 -2.22 1.56
CA ILE A 12 -21.94 -2.36 2.70
C ILE A 12 -21.52 -1.41 3.82
N SER A 13 -20.21 -1.36 4.09
CA SER A 13 -19.64 -0.42 5.06
C SER A 13 -18.21 -0.06 4.67
N VAL A 14 -17.91 1.23 4.71
CA VAL A 14 -16.55 1.77 4.66
C VAL A 14 -16.12 2.08 6.08
N VAL A 15 -14.88 1.73 6.40
CA VAL A 15 -14.35 1.89 7.76
C VAL A 15 -13.00 2.63 7.69
N ILE A 16 -12.30 2.71 8.82
CA ILE A 16 -11.17 3.60 9.08
C ILE A 16 -9.90 3.20 8.32
N ILE A 17 -9.12 4.22 7.98
CA ILE A 17 -7.68 4.09 7.71
C ILE A 17 -6.98 4.11 9.06
N ASP A 18 -6.25 3.03 9.36
CA ASP A 18 -5.39 2.94 10.53
C ASP A 18 -3.95 3.30 10.14
N SER A 19 -3.33 4.22 10.87
CA SER A 19 -1.99 4.74 10.51
C SER A 19 -0.89 3.67 10.60
N GLN A 20 -0.97 2.78 11.58
CA GLN A 20 0.00 1.70 11.76
C GLN A 20 -0.11 0.67 10.64
N LEU A 21 -1.34 0.34 10.23
CA LEU A 21 -1.59 -0.63 9.17
C LEU A 21 -1.28 -0.06 7.79
N HIS A 22 -1.78 1.13 7.48
CA HIS A 22 -1.75 1.67 6.12
C HIS A 22 -0.45 2.42 5.78
N TYR A 23 0.31 2.88 6.76
CA TYR A 23 1.57 3.60 6.54
C TYR A 23 2.77 3.05 7.33
N GLY A 24 2.57 2.02 8.16
CA GLY A 24 3.63 1.33 8.91
C GLY A 24 4.39 0.28 8.11
N VAL A 25 5.05 -0.65 8.83
CA VAL A 25 5.98 -1.65 8.26
C VAL A 25 5.35 -2.43 7.11
N TYR A 26 4.12 -2.92 7.28
CA TYR A 26 3.42 -3.76 6.30
C TYR A 26 2.43 -3.00 5.42
N ALA A 27 2.53 -1.67 5.36
CA ALA A 27 1.67 -0.80 4.57
C ALA A 27 1.46 -1.29 3.14
N ARG A 28 2.53 -1.74 2.45
CA ARG A 28 2.43 -2.26 1.07
C ARG A 28 1.38 -3.35 0.85
N ASN A 29 0.98 -4.07 1.90
CA ASN A 29 -0.03 -5.11 1.83
C ASN A 29 -1.46 -4.56 1.94
N TRP A 30 -1.64 -3.38 2.49
CA TRP A 30 -2.93 -2.70 2.69
C TRP A 30 -3.36 -1.85 1.49
N TRP A 31 -2.55 -1.79 0.42
CA TRP A 31 -2.86 -1.03 -0.79
C TRP A 31 -2.72 -1.93 -2.01
N GLU A 32 -3.70 -1.84 -2.90
CA GLU A 32 -3.71 -2.55 -4.18
C GLU A 32 -3.45 -1.57 -5.32
N MET A 33 -2.56 -1.94 -6.23
CA MET A 33 -2.34 -1.17 -7.46
C MET A 33 -3.29 -1.69 -8.54
N VAL A 34 -4.23 -0.85 -8.97
CA VAL A 34 -5.25 -1.20 -9.95
C VAL A 34 -5.05 -0.35 -11.20
N SER A 35 -5.08 -0.99 -12.37
CA SER A 35 -5.13 -0.30 -13.66
C SER A 35 -6.59 -0.13 -14.09
N ILE A 36 -7.06 1.10 -14.23
CA ILE A 36 -8.34 1.38 -14.87
C ILE A 36 -8.03 1.82 -16.31
N LEU A 37 -8.65 1.15 -17.28
CA LEU A 37 -8.59 1.56 -18.68
C LEU A 37 -9.47 2.80 -18.83
N SER A 38 -8.85 4.00 -18.87
CA SER A 38 -9.57 5.20 -19.28
C SER A 38 -9.74 5.21 -20.81
N ALA A 39 -10.87 5.73 -21.28
CA ALA A 39 -11.15 5.91 -22.71
C ALA A 39 -10.15 6.85 -23.40
N GLU A 40 -9.46 7.69 -22.61
CA GLU A 40 -8.38 8.56 -23.02
C GLU A 40 -7.05 7.86 -22.69
N SER A 41 -6.33 7.47 -23.73
CA SER A 41 -5.16 6.60 -23.74
C SER A 41 -4.07 6.92 -22.71
N ASN A 42 -4.00 6.12 -21.65
CA ASN A 42 -2.82 5.51 -21.01
C ASN A 42 -3.33 4.72 -19.80
N ASN A 43 -2.75 3.57 -19.47
CA ASN A 43 -3.10 2.87 -18.23
C ASN A 43 -2.81 3.80 -17.04
N LYS A 44 -3.83 4.44 -16.46
CA LYS A 44 -3.70 5.14 -15.19
C LYS A 44 -3.72 4.08 -14.09
N TYR A 45 -2.61 3.96 -13.38
CA TYR A 45 -2.52 3.11 -12.20
C TYR A 45 -2.95 3.91 -10.98
N PHE A 46 -3.91 3.38 -10.23
CA PHE A 46 -4.40 3.95 -8.99
C PHE A 46 -4.08 3.01 -7.84
N THR A 47 -3.86 3.56 -6.66
CA THR A 47 -3.72 2.79 -5.43
C THR A 47 -5.00 2.88 -4.62
N ILE A 48 -5.55 1.72 -4.26
CA ILE A 48 -6.81 1.62 -3.52
C ILE A 48 -6.49 0.93 -2.20
N PRO A 49 -6.90 1.48 -1.05
CA PRO A 49 -6.67 0.81 0.22
C PRO A 49 -7.67 -0.34 0.44
N TYR A 50 -7.19 -1.36 1.14
CA TYR A 50 -8.05 -2.24 1.91
C TYR A 50 -8.34 -1.60 3.26
N ARG A 51 -9.50 -0.98 3.47
CA ARG A 51 -9.83 -0.38 4.77
C ARG A 51 -10.17 -1.47 5.79
N LEU A 52 -9.59 -1.39 6.99
CA LEU A 52 -9.85 -2.36 8.05
C LEU A 52 -11.34 -2.40 8.39
N PHE A 53 -11.97 -3.58 8.41
CA PHE A 53 -13.40 -3.80 8.60
C PHE A 53 -14.33 -3.33 7.48
N MET A 54 -13.79 -2.92 6.31
CA MET A 54 -14.65 -2.69 5.16
C MET A 54 -15.39 -3.97 4.77
N ARG A 55 -16.65 -3.82 4.34
CA ARG A 55 -17.51 -4.93 3.92
C ARG A 55 -18.06 -4.68 2.53
N ILE A 56 -17.92 -5.67 1.66
CA ILE A 56 -18.40 -5.62 0.28
C ILE A 56 -19.25 -6.84 0.00
N GLY A 57 -20.49 -6.61 -0.40
CA GLY A 57 -21.42 -7.63 -0.87
C GLY A 57 -21.32 -7.79 -2.38
N CYS A 58 -21.41 -9.01 -2.88
CA CYS A 58 -21.56 -9.30 -4.30
C CYS A 58 -22.42 -10.55 -4.45
N GLU A 59 -23.38 -10.52 -5.36
CA GLU A 59 -24.17 -11.70 -5.67
C GLU A 59 -23.37 -12.65 -6.58
N LEU A 60 -23.25 -13.91 -6.16
CA LEU A 60 -22.67 -14.99 -6.95
C LEU A 60 -23.65 -16.17 -6.95
N ASN A 61 -24.07 -16.58 -8.15
CA ASN A 61 -24.97 -17.72 -8.34
C ASN A 61 -26.28 -17.61 -7.49
N GLY A 62 -26.88 -16.41 -7.47
CA GLY A 62 -28.12 -16.13 -6.75
C GLY A 62 -27.99 -16.06 -5.22
N ARG A 63 -26.77 -15.97 -4.68
CA ARG A 63 -26.53 -15.79 -3.25
C ARG A 63 -25.61 -14.61 -2.99
N GLU A 64 -25.86 -13.87 -1.92
CA GLU A 64 -25.03 -12.76 -1.50
C GLU A 64 -23.78 -13.26 -0.76
N PHE A 65 -22.61 -12.92 -1.29
CA PHE A 65 -21.31 -13.15 -0.65
C PHE A 65 -20.81 -11.81 -0.11
N VAL A 66 -20.49 -11.77 1.18
CA VAL A 66 -19.95 -10.58 1.85
C VAL A 66 -18.50 -10.83 2.21
N ILE A 67 -17.59 -10.10 1.57
CA ILE A 67 -16.18 -10.05 1.95
C ILE A 67 -16.01 -8.99 3.03
N THR A 68 -15.35 -9.35 4.13
CA THR A 68 -14.92 -8.44 5.19
C THR A 68 -13.41 -8.43 5.24
N VAL A 69 -12.81 -7.23 5.23
CA VAL A 69 -11.37 -7.05 5.48
C VAL A 69 -11.15 -7.00 6.99
N THR A 70 -10.17 -7.74 7.48
CA THR A 70 -9.84 -7.86 8.91
C THR A 70 -8.32 -7.90 9.05
N SER A 71 -7.79 -7.97 10.27
CA SER A 71 -6.38 -8.33 10.47
C SER A 71 -6.15 -9.80 10.12
N ASN A 72 -4.96 -10.14 9.64
CA ASN A 72 -4.59 -11.54 9.40
C ASN A 72 -4.18 -12.23 10.71
N ASP A 73 -4.56 -13.50 10.88
CA ASP A 73 -4.28 -14.27 12.10
C ASP A 73 -2.79 -14.50 12.36
N LYS A 74 -1.99 -14.70 11.30
CA LYS A 74 -0.55 -14.96 11.41
C LYS A 74 0.25 -13.68 11.58
N ASN A 75 -0.21 -12.60 10.96
CA ASN A 75 0.45 -11.30 11.00
C ASN A 75 -0.62 -10.20 11.05
N PRO A 76 -0.99 -9.72 12.25
CA PRO A 76 -2.06 -8.73 12.41
C PRO A 76 -1.81 -7.40 11.70
N LEU A 77 -0.56 -7.13 11.29
CA LEU A 77 -0.16 -5.97 10.52
C LEU A 77 -0.39 -6.12 9.01
N LYS A 78 -0.87 -7.28 8.54
CA LYS A 78 -1.29 -7.52 7.14
C LYS A 78 -2.82 -7.68 7.09
N PRO A 79 -3.45 -7.35 5.95
CA PRO A 79 -4.87 -7.63 5.79
C PRO A 79 -5.14 -9.13 5.72
N GLY A 80 -6.25 -9.50 6.33
CA GLY A 80 -6.91 -10.79 6.18
C GLY A 80 -8.29 -10.58 5.57
N PHE A 81 -8.76 -11.58 4.83
CA PHE A 81 -10.02 -11.51 4.11
C PHE A 81 -10.90 -12.68 4.53
N GLN A 82 -12.12 -12.37 4.92
CA GLN A 82 -13.10 -13.37 5.30
C GLN A 82 -14.36 -13.20 4.48
N CYS A 83 -14.90 -14.30 3.97
CA CYS A 83 -16.10 -14.31 3.17
C CYS A 83 -17.23 -15.03 3.92
N ILE A 84 -18.41 -14.41 3.92
CA ILE A 84 -19.62 -14.95 4.54
C ILE A 84 -20.71 -15.04 3.48
N CYS A 85 -21.44 -16.15 3.44
CA CYS A 85 -22.64 -16.30 2.63
C CYS A 85 -23.64 -17.22 3.34
N GLY A 86 -24.79 -16.66 3.74
CA GLY A 86 -25.73 -17.33 4.63
C GLY A 86 -25.07 -17.68 5.97
N GLU A 87 -25.15 -18.95 6.36
CA GLU A 87 -24.55 -19.47 7.60
C GLU A 87 -23.06 -19.84 7.44
N PHE A 88 -22.55 -19.88 6.21
CA PHE A 88 -21.16 -20.25 5.96
C PHE A 88 -20.24 -19.05 6.09
N LYS A 89 -19.09 -19.29 6.72
CA LYS A 89 -18.05 -18.32 6.98
C LYS A 89 -16.70 -18.98 6.68
N SER A 90 -15.90 -18.37 5.82
CA SER A 90 -14.54 -18.83 5.56
C SER A 90 -13.64 -18.54 6.75
N GLU A 91 -12.50 -19.24 6.81
CA GLU A 91 -11.36 -18.78 7.60
C GLU A 91 -10.87 -17.40 7.12
N ILE A 92 -9.99 -16.77 7.89
CA ILE A 92 -9.33 -15.53 7.49
C ILE A 92 -8.19 -15.88 6.53
N GLU A 93 -8.37 -15.52 5.27
CA GLU A 93 -7.45 -15.83 4.19
C GLU A 93 -6.53 -14.65 3.86
N LEU A 94 -5.39 -14.92 3.21
CA LEU A 94 -4.45 -13.88 2.77
C LEU A 94 -4.96 -13.08 1.57
N TYR A 95 -5.84 -13.67 0.76
CA TYR A 95 -6.35 -13.07 -0.47
C TYR A 95 -7.87 -13.13 -0.54
N PRO A 96 -8.54 -12.08 -1.05
CA PRO A 96 -10.01 -12.06 -1.16
C PRO A 96 -10.54 -13.16 -2.08
N SER A 97 -9.83 -13.50 -3.15
CA SER A 97 -10.18 -14.61 -4.05
C SER A 97 -10.21 -15.95 -3.33
N THR A 98 -9.30 -16.16 -2.37
CA THR A 98 -9.22 -17.40 -1.59
C THR A 98 -10.40 -17.48 -0.61
N ALA A 99 -10.72 -16.38 0.08
CA ALA A 99 -11.87 -16.31 0.97
C ALA A 99 -13.19 -16.63 0.24
N VAL A 100 -13.40 -16.00 -0.93
CA VAL A 100 -14.57 -16.27 -1.78
C VAL A 100 -14.58 -17.72 -2.24
N LYS A 101 -13.46 -18.25 -2.74
CA LYS A 101 -13.37 -19.64 -3.22
C LYS A 101 -13.75 -20.63 -2.12
N SER A 102 -13.22 -20.46 -0.91
CA SER A 102 -13.51 -21.31 0.24
C SER A 102 -15.00 -21.26 0.61
N CYS A 103 -15.59 -20.06 0.64
CA CYS A 103 -17.03 -19.91 0.91
C CYS A 103 -17.90 -20.51 -0.21
N TYR A 104 -17.54 -20.29 -1.48
CA TYR A 104 -18.27 -20.77 -2.64
C TYR A 104 -18.25 -22.30 -2.73
N GLN A 105 -17.08 -22.90 -2.48
CA GLN A 105 -16.91 -24.35 -2.45
C GLN A 105 -17.77 -25.00 -1.35
N SER A 106 -17.86 -24.37 -0.18
CA SER A 106 -18.67 -24.88 0.93
C SER A 106 -20.18 -24.90 0.61
N ILE A 107 -20.65 -23.96 -0.22
CA ILE A 107 -22.07 -23.81 -0.54
C ILE A 107 -22.49 -24.61 -1.76
N PHE A 108 -21.66 -24.60 -2.81
CA PHE A 108 -22.00 -25.17 -4.11
C PHE A 108 -21.21 -26.44 -4.46
N ASN A 109 -20.35 -26.91 -3.56
CA ASN A 109 -19.44 -28.04 -3.77
C ASN A 109 -18.63 -27.90 -5.08
N SER A 110 -18.26 -26.67 -5.43
CA SER A 110 -17.54 -26.34 -6.66
C SER A 110 -16.30 -25.52 -6.35
N LYS A 111 -15.20 -25.81 -7.06
CA LYS A 111 -13.92 -25.09 -6.92
C LYS A 111 -13.85 -23.86 -7.83
N THR A 112 -14.99 -23.23 -8.12
CA THR A 112 -15.02 -22.04 -8.99
C THR A 112 -14.21 -20.92 -8.37
N GLU A 113 -13.29 -20.36 -9.15
CA GLU A 113 -12.48 -19.22 -8.75
C GLU A 113 -13.04 -17.94 -9.36
N TYR A 114 -13.07 -16.90 -8.53
CA TYR A 114 -13.47 -15.57 -8.93
C TYR A 114 -12.32 -14.59 -8.63
N SER A 115 -12.24 -13.52 -9.42
CA SER A 115 -11.32 -12.42 -9.12
C SER A 115 -11.77 -11.74 -7.83
N GLY A 116 -10.90 -11.77 -6.81
CA GLY A 116 -11.16 -11.10 -5.55
C GLY A 116 -11.33 -9.60 -5.71
N LEU A 117 -10.50 -8.96 -6.54
CA LEU A 117 -10.60 -7.52 -6.83
C LEU A 117 -11.91 -7.15 -7.51
N ALA A 118 -12.37 -7.96 -8.46
CA ALA A 118 -13.64 -7.71 -9.14
C ALA A 118 -14.84 -7.84 -8.19
N ILE A 119 -14.82 -8.85 -7.32
CA ILE A 119 -15.85 -9.04 -6.28
C ILE A 119 -15.80 -7.91 -5.24
N MET A 120 -14.61 -7.45 -4.88
CA MET A 120 -14.41 -6.30 -4.01
C MET A 120 -14.71 -4.96 -4.71
N GLY A 121 -15.16 -4.96 -5.98
CA GLY A 121 -15.53 -3.74 -6.67
C GLY A 121 -14.39 -2.77 -6.94
N PHE A 122 -13.16 -3.27 -7.04
CA PHE A 122 -12.00 -2.46 -7.44
C PHE A 122 -11.99 -2.13 -8.94
N GLU A 123 -13.05 -2.50 -9.66
CA GLU A 123 -13.35 -2.06 -11.03
C GLU A 123 -14.60 -1.14 -11.07
N ASN A 124 -15.23 -0.85 -9.92
CA ASN A 124 -16.44 -0.04 -9.82
C ASN A 124 -16.09 1.37 -9.33
N GLU A 125 -16.16 2.36 -10.22
CA GLU A 125 -15.77 3.75 -9.95
C GLU A 125 -16.41 4.34 -8.68
N ASN A 126 -17.69 4.07 -8.42
CA ASN A 126 -18.39 4.59 -7.24
C ASN A 126 -17.84 3.98 -5.93
N ILE A 127 -17.54 2.67 -5.95
CA ILE A 127 -16.91 2.01 -4.79
C ILE A 127 -15.50 2.57 -4.58
N ILE A 128 -14.73 2.71 -5.67
CA ILE A 128 -13.37 3.23 -5.61
C ILE A 128 -13.37 4.65 -5.02
N GLN A 129 -14.23 5.54 -5.51
CA GLN A 129 -14.38 6.91 -5.00
C GLN A 129 -14.64 6.94 -3.48
N GLN A 130 -15.52 6.07 -2.99
CA GLN A 130 -15.80 5.96 -1.55
C GLN A 130 -14.63 5.38 -0.75
N LEU A 131 -13.85 4.45 -1.31
CA LEU A 131 -12.68 3.89 -0.65
C LEU A 131 -11.52 4.87 -0.58
N ILE A 132 -11.40 5.78 -1.56
CA ILE A 132 -10.32 6.78 -1.61
C ILE A 132 -10.69 8.12 -0.94
N ALA A 133 -11.96 8.32 -0.59
CA ALA A 133 -12.41 9.51 0.13
C ALA A 133 -11.60 9.71 1.43
N ASP A 134 -11.24 10.95 1.76
CA ASP A 134 -10.51 11.31 2.98
C ASP A 134 -9.09 10.71 3.11
N ILE A 135 -8.52 10.14 2.03
CA ILE A 135 -7.12 9.74 2.01
C ILE A 135 -6.25 10.95 1.75
N LEU A 136 -5.40 11.25 2.73
CA LEU A 136 -4.49 12.40 2.69
C LEU A 136 -3.21 12.11 1.89
N PHE A 137 -2.77 10.85 1.88
CA PHE A 137 -1.55 10.43 1.20
C PHE A 137 -1.73 9.04 0.60
N PHE A 138 -1.38 8.90 -0.67
CA PHE A 138 -1.37 7.61 -1.36
C PHE A 138 0.08 7.11 -1.43
N PRO A 139 0.37 5.89 -0.95
CA PRO A 139 1.69 5.32 -1.12
C PRO A 139 2.07 5.21 -2.60
N ILE A 140 3.33 5.52 -2.90
CA ILE A 140 3.84 5.54 -4.26
C ILE A 140 4.53 4.21 -4.54
N PHE A 141 4.06 3.52 -5.58
CA PHE A 141 4.60 2.24 -6.02
C PHE A 141 5.49 2.47 -7.24
N LEU A 142 6.77 2.17 -7.09
CA LEU A 142 7.78 2.32 -8.13
C LEU A 142 8.34 0.97 -8.53
N ARG A 143 8.42 0.73 -9.84
CA ARG A 143 9.22 -0.36 -10.37
C ARG A 143 10.64 0.14 -10.58
N ILE A 144 11.54 -0.26 -9.69
CA ILE A 144 12.97 0.01 -9.82
C ILE A 144 13.65 -1.33 -10.04
N GLU A 145 14.16 -1.52 -11.26
CA GLU A 145 14.72 -2.81 -11.69
C GLU A 145 13.67 -3.93 -11.54
N ASN A 146 14.01 -4.99 -10.80
CA ASN A 146 13.12 -6.09 -10.50
C ASN A 146 12.35 -5.91 -9.19
N PHE A 147 12.52 -4.78 -8.49
CA PHE A 147 11.90 -4.50 -7.21
C PHE A 147 10.64 -3.65 -7.38
N LEU A 148 9.59 -4.04 -6.65
CA LEU A 148 8.46 -3.18 -6.39
C LEU A 148 8.71 -2.45 -5.09
N VAL A 149 9.12 -1.19 -5.22
CA VAL A 149 9.47 -0.28 -4.13
C VAL A 149 8.24 0.51 -3.75
N VAL A 150 7.96 0.62 -2.46
CA VAL A 150 6.75 1.28 -1.95
C VAL A 150 7.14 2.35 -0.96
N ILE A 151 6.82 3.60 -1.29
CA ILE A 151 7.10 4.77 -0.47
C ILE A 151 5.81 5.16 0.25
N THR A 152 5.85 5.11 1.59
CA THR A 152 4.68 5.31 2.46
C THR A 152 4.73 6.63 3.22
N ASN A 153 5.86 7.33 3.18
CA ASN A 153 6.03 8.68 3.68
C ASN A 153 7.12 9.38 2.87
N LEU A 154 6.87 10.61 2.42
CA LEU A 154 7.84 11.43 1.68
C LEU A 154 8.80 12.18 2.62
N GLY A 155 8.50 12.24 3.91
CA GLY A 155 9.25 13.03 4.89
C GLY A 155 8.87 14.51 4.87
N SER A 156 9.23 15.21 5.94
CA SER A 156 9.01 16.64 6.11
C SER A 156 10.10 17.47 5.46
N LEU A 157 9.71 18.65 4.99
CA LEU A 157 10.60 19.71 4.53
C LEU A 157 10.93 20.72 5.65
N PRO A 158 12.02 21.50 5.51
CA PRO A 158 13.00 21.45 4.42
C PRO A 158 13.90 20.20 4.49
N LYS A 159 14.49 19.82 3.35
CA LYS A 159 15.66 18.95 3.35
C LYS A 159 16.66 19.58 4.33
N HIS A 160 17.06 18.83 5.37
CA HIS A 160 17.84 19.37 6.48
C HIS A 160 19.04 20.19 5.96
N ASP A 161 19.39 21.27 6.66
CA ASP A 161 20.60 22.04 6.37
C ASP A 161 21.81 21.08 6.36
N GLY A 162 22.40 20.90 5.18
CA GLY A 162 23.39 19.87 4.91
C GLY A 162 22.79 18.73 4.09
N ASN A 163 23.20 18.64 2.81
CA ASN A 163 22.78 17.72 1.74
C ASN A 163 22.92 16.20 2.04
N PHE A 164 22.81 15.73 3.28
CA PHE A 164 23.06 14.34 3.64
C PHE A 164 22.00 13.36 3.11
N TYR A 165 20.78 13.86 2.88
CA TYR A 165 19.62 13.05 2.51
C TYR A 165 18.93 13.63 1.28
N GLU A 166 18.81 12.82 0.23
CA GLU A 166 18.09 13.20 -1.01
C GLU A 166 16.56 13.27 -0.80
N ALA A 167 16.07 12.93 0.40
CA ALA A 167 14.69 13.02 0.83
C ALA A 167 14.61 13.58 2.27
N GLY A 168 13.41 14.01 2.69
CA GLY A 168 13.19 14.68 3.98
C GLY A 168 13.20 13.72 5.19
N VAL A 169 13.30 14.30 6.39
CA VAL A 169 13.19 13.56 7.66
C VAL A 169 11.81 12.91 7.75
N GLY A 170 11.75 11.64 8.13
CA GLY A 170 10.53 10.85 8.16
C GLY A 170 10.21 10.15 6.83
N PHE A 171 11.06 10.24 5.81
CA PHE A 171 10.90 9.44 4.59
C PHE A 171 10.90 7.95 4.92
N VAL A 172 9.95 7.20 4.36
CA VAL A 172 9.82 5.76 4.55
C VAL A 172 9.63 5.08 3.21
N SER A 173 10.51 4.12 2.91
CA SER A 173 10.46 3.32 1.69
C SER A 173 10.72 1.85 2.00
N SER A 174 10.07 0.97 1.25
CA SER A 174 10.19 -0.47 1.46
C SER A 174 10.32 -1.25 0.16
N LEU A 175 11.03 -2.37 0.22
CA LEU A 175 11.11 -3.35 -0.86
C LEU A 175 11.16 -4.77 -0.29
N ILE A 176 10.80 -5.74 -1.13
CA ILE A 176 10.91 -7.16 -0.77
C ILE A 176 12.00 -7.80 -1.61
N SER A 177 12.91 -8.52 -0.97
CA SER A 177 13.97 -9.27 -1.63
C SER A 177 14.33 -10.53 -0.85
N ARG A 178 15.05 -11.45 -1.50
CA ARG A 178 15.61 -12.63 -0.84
C ARG A 178 16.96 -12.30 -0.20
N TYR A 179 17.12 -12.67 1.06
CA TYR A 179 18.35 -12.53 1.84
C TYR A 179 18.54 -13.77 2.71
N ASN A 180 19.76 -14.27 2.83
CA ASN A 180 20.09 -15.45 3.65
C ASN A 180 19.13 -16.65 3.44
N GLY A 181 18.71 -16.88 2.19
CA GLY A 181 17.83 -17.98 1.82
C GLY A 181 16.33 -17.76 2.04
N ALA A 182 15.90 -16.68 2.68
CA ALA A 182 14.49 -16.38 2.96
C ALA A 182 14.05 -15.04 2.33
N GLN A 183 12.74 -14.84 2.20
CA GLN A 183 12.18 -13.56 1.72
C GLN A 183 12.04 -12.60 2.91
N HIS A 184 12.52 -11.38 2.73
CA HIS A 184 12.48 -10.34 3.75
C HIS A 184 11.88 -9.06 3.20
N LEU A 185 11.25 -8.30 4.09
CA LEU A 185 10.88 -6.92 3.87
C LEU A 185 12.02 -6.03 4.37
N PHE A 186 12.57 -5.23 3.47
CA PHE A 186 13.53 -4.19 3.79
C PHE A 186 12.77 -2.89 3.94
N LEU A 187 12.85 -2.26 5.11
CA LEU A 187 12.21 -0.99 5.43
C LEU A 187 13.29 0.04 5.74
N LEU A 188 13.40 1.04 4.89
CA LEU A 188 14.30 2.17 5.05
C LEU A 188 13.54 3.35 5.65
N LYS A 189 14.11 3.98 6.67
CA LYS A 189 13.63 5.21 7.30
C LYS A 189 14.74 6.25 7.34
N ILE A 190 14.42 7.49 7.01
CA ILE A 190 15.31 8.64 7.24
C ILE A 190 14.87 9.30 8.55
N GLU A 191 15.72 9.23 9.56
CA GLU A 191 15.54 9.96 10.81
C GLU A 191 16.33 11.27 10.76
N LYS A 192 16.16 12.13 11.77
CA LYS A 192 16.75 13.48 11.78
C LYS A 192 18.28 13.48 11.58
N GLU A 193 18.97 12.55 12.20
CA GLU A 193 20.44 12.52 12.25
C GLU A 193 21.06 11.27 11.62
N TYR A 194 20.25 10.28 11.26
CA TYR A 194 20.72 9.01 10.75
C TYR A 194 19.66 8.32 9.87
N CYS A 195 20.09 7.38 9.06
CA CYS A 195 19.22 6.44 8.37
C CYS A 195 19.12 5.12 9.13
N VAL A 196 17.97 4.48 9.01
CA VAL A 196 17.71 3.14 9.56
C VAL A 196 17.26 2.23 8.43
N LEU A 197 17.91 1.06 8.33
CA LEU A 197 17.44 -0.05 7.52
C LEU A 197 17.03 -1.20 8.43
N GLU A 198 15.74 -1.51 8.46
CA GLU A 198 15.18 -2.65 9.18
C GLU A 198 14.89 -3.79 8.20
N ILE A 199 15.29 -5.01 8.58
CA ILE A 199 15.01 -6.24 7.82
C ILE A 199 14.00 -7.03 8.63
N HIS A 200 12.82 -7.22 8.06
CA HIS A 200 11.70 -7.90 8.71
C HIS A 200 11.42 -9.26 8.05
N GLN A 201 11.20 -10.26 8.89
CA GLN A 201 10.65 -11.56 8.52
C GLN A 201 9.39 -11.79 9.36
N GLU A 202 8.22 -11.72 8.70
CA GLU A 202 6.94 -11.61 9.40
C GLU A 202 6.98 -10.56 10.51
N LEU A 203 6.41 -10.81 11.69
CA LEU A 203 6.35 -9.82 12.77
C LEU A 203 7.71 -9.48 13.40
N THR A 204 8.80 -10.12 12.99
CA THR A 204 10.12 -9.97 13.64
C THR A 204 11.06 -9.10 12.80
N CYS A 205 11.57 -8.04 13.41
CA CYS A 205 12.73 -7.32 12.89
C CYS A 205 13.98 -8.17 13.18
N VAL A 206 14.50 -8.85 12.15
CA VAL A 206 15.62 -9.79 12.29
C VAL A 206 16.97 -9.08 12.32
N GLN A 207 17.04 -7.89 11.73
CA GLN A 207 18.26 -7.09 11.71
C GLN A 207 17.92 -5.61 11.56
N LYS A 208 18.67 -4.76 12.26
CA LYS A 208 18.59 -3.31 12.16
C LYS A 208 19.98 -2.75 11.91
N ILE A 209 20.11 -1.93 10.87
CA ILE A 209 21.35 -1.24 10.50
C ILE A 209 21.10 0.27 10.63
N ILE A 210 22.05 0.97 11.24
CA ILE A 210 22.01 2.42 11.43
C ILE A 210 23.27 3.01 10.81
N GLY A 211 23.14 4.14 10.13
CA GLY A 211 24.26 4.80 9.47
C GLY A 211 23.92 6.22 9.05
N GLU A 212 24.93 6.97 8.66
CA GLU A 212 24.80 8.40 8.34
C GLU A 212 24.00 8.67 7.06
N THR A 213 24.01 7.75 6.09
CA THR A 213 23.29 7.92 4.82
C THR A 213 22.59 6.62 4.39
N LEU A 214 21.64 6.74 3.45
CA LEU A 214 20.95 5.61 2.84
C LEU A 214 21.94 4.61 2.21
N ASP A 215 22.97 5.15 1.55
CA ASP A 215 23.97 4.33 0.88
C ASP A 215 24.90 3.64 1.89
N ASN A 216 25.19 4.29 3.03
CA ASN A 216 25.96 3.67 4.10
C ASN A 216 25.22 2.52 4.78
N VAL A 217 23.89 2.64 5.01
CA VAL A 217 23.12 1.53 5.60
C VAL A 217 22.94 0.39 4.61
N TRP A 218 22.78 0.70 3.32
CA TRP A 218 22.59 -0.30 2.28
C TRP A 218 23.86 -1.08 1.95
N CYS A 219 25.02 -0.41 1.85
CA CYS A 219 26.27 -1.05 1.45
C CYS A 219 26.81 -2.07 2.48
N GLN A 220 26.33 -2.00 3.73
CA GLN A 220 26.62 -3.01 4.76
C GLN A 220 26.02 -4.38 4.42
N LEU A 221 25.04 -4.44 3.52
CA LEU A 221 24.49 -5.68 3.01
C LEU A 221 25.28 -6.17 1.79
N THR A 222 25.46 -7.48 1.69
CA THR A 222 26.08 -8.12 0.54
C THR A 222 25.14 -8.34 -0.66
N ILE A 223 23.91 -7.81 -0.57
CA ILE A 223 22.86 -8.00 -1.57
C ILE A 223 22.80 -6.82 -2.52
N CYS A 224 22.64 -7.09 -3.82
CA CYS A 224 22.35 -6.07 -4.83
C CYS A 224 23.31 -4.86 -4.79
N GLN A 225 24.58 -5.11 -4.44
CA GLN A 225 25.64 -4.11 -4.31
C GLN A 225 25.94 -3.33 -5.59
N LYS A 226 25.45 -3.79 -6.74
CA LYS A 226 25.52 -3.04 -8.01
C LYS A 226 24.73 -1.73 -7.99
N TYR A 227 23.84 -1.54 -7.02
CA TYR A 227 23.01 -0.35 -6.89
C TYR A 227 23.20 0.33 -5.53
N THR A 228 23.13 1.66 -5.52
CA THR A 228 23.12 2.43 -4.27
C THR A 228 21.77 2.29 -3.57
N GLY A 229 21.75 2.49 -2.25
CA GLY A 229 20.52 2.45 -1.46
C GLY A 229 19.55 3.54 -1.90
N SER A 230 20.07 4.75 -2.15
CA SER A 230 19.27 5.89 -2.56
C SER A 230 18.63 5.71 -3.96
N TYR A 231 19.27 4.95 -4.85
CA TYR A 231 18.67 4.51 -6.11
C TYR A 231 17.58 3.46 -5.87
N LEU A 232 17.89 2.38 -5.13
CA LEU A 232 16.94 1.26 -4.95
C LEU A 232 15.71 1.63 -4.14
N PHE A 233 15.85 2.47 -3.10
CA PHE A 233 14.72 2.91 -2.29
C PHE A 233 13.97 4.11 -2.89
N GLY A 234 14.40 4.56 -4.07
CA GLY A 234 13.66 5.51 -4.89
C GLY A 234 13.80 6.98 -4.47
N THR A 235 14.74 7.34 -3.59
CA THR A 235 14.97 8.77 -3.29
C THR A 235 15.48 9.50 -4.52
N LYS A 236 16.36 8.90 -5.34
CA LYS A 236 16.80 9.49 -6.62
C LYS A 236 15.75 9.45 -7.74
N ASN A 237 14.57 8.87 -7.50
CA ASN A 237 13.58 8.72 -8.56
C ASN A 237 13.01 10.10 -8.95
N ALA A 238 12.94 10.38 -10.26
CA ALA A 238 12.48 11.67 -10.77
C ALA A 238 11.08 12.06 -10.27
N LEU A 239 10.14 11.11 -10.22
CA LEU A 239 8.79 11.36 -9.71
C LEU A 239 8.80 11.74 -8.23
N ILE A 240 9.69 11.12 -7.44
CA ILE A 240 9.82 11.40 -6.01
C ILE A 240 10.47 12.78 -5.80
N GLN A 241 11.49 13.11 -6.57
CA GLN A 241 12.11 14.44 -6.51
C GLN A 241 11.15 15.54 -6.95
N GLU A 242 10.33 15.30 -7.98
CA GLU A 242 9.26 16.22 -8.38
C GLU A 242 8.25 16.42 -7.26
N LYS A 243 7.74 15.34 -6.65
CA LYS A 243 6.80 15.42 -5.51
C LYS A 243 7.40 16.13 -4.30
N LEU A 244 8.67 15.91 -4.00
CA LEU A 244 9.37 16.64 -2.95
C LEU A 244 9.52 18.13 -3.28
N GLY A 245 9.80 18.47 -4.54
CA GLY A 245 9.87 19.86 -5.01
C GLY A 245 8.53 20.59 -5.00
N GLU A 246 7.42 19.91 -5.30
CA GLU A 246 6.06 20.46 -5.14
C GLU A 246 5.81 20.89 -3.68
N LEU A 247 6.24 20.07 -2.73
CA LEU A 247 6.10 20.36 -1.29
C LEU A 247 6.95 21.58 -0.87
N GLU A 248 8.11 21.81 -1.50
CA GLU A 248 9.00 22.96 -1.21
C GLU A 248 8.40 24.29 -1.68
N ASN A 249 7.55 24.26 -2.70
CA ASN A 249 6.92 25.43 -3.28
C ASN A 249 5.62 25.86 -2.58
N ILE A 250 5.18 25.12 -1.55
CA ILE A 250 4.04 25.51 -0.72
C ILE A 250 4.53 26.58 0.27
N PRO A 251 3.98 27.82 0.25
CA PRO A 251 4.43 28.88 1.14
C PRO A 251 4.30 28.44 2.60
N ILE A 252 5.40 28.56 3.36
CA ILE A 252 5.49 28.28 4.80
C ILE A 252 4.65 29.32 5.56
N ILE A 253 3.33 29.17 5.53
CA ILE A 253 2.39 29.91 6.41
C ILE A 253 1.87 28.97 7.51
N CYS A 254 2.07 27.66 7.36
CA CYS A 254 1.71 26.67 8.37
C CYS A 254 2.91 26.39 9.26
N LYS A 255 2.81 26.82 10.52
CA LYS A 255 3.79 26.46 11.54
C LYS A 255 3.63 24.97 11.85
N TYR A 256 4.66 24.37 12.43
CA TYR A 256 4.78 22.96 12.83
C TYR A 256 3.55 22.33 13.55
N ASN A 257 2.63 23.15 14.08
CA ASN A 257 1.38 22.70 14.72
C ASN A 257 0.17 22.57 13.77
N ASP A 258 0.28 22.89 12.48
CA ASP A 258 -0.85 22.97 11.56
C ASP A 258 -1.11 21.66 10.77
N TRP A 259 -0.35 20.59 11.01
CA TRP A 259 -0.62 19.26 10.40
C TRP A 259 -1.95 18.64 10.88
N THR A 260 -2.59 19.21 11.92
CA THR A 260 -3.95 18.87 12.34
C THR A 260 -5.05 19.60 11.55
N ASN A 261 -4.71 20.51 10.62
CA ASN A 261 -5.69 21.34 9.94
C ASN A 261 -6.02 20.82 8.53
N ILE A 262 -7.03 19.96 8.50
CA ILE A 262 -7.52 19.14 7.37
C ILE A 262 -7.84 19.96 6.09
N GLN A 263 -8.13 21.26 6.20
CA GLN A 263 -8.54 22.09 5.05
C GLN A 263 -7.40 22.48 4.08
N GLN A 264 -6.14 22.24 4.42
CA GLN A 264 -5.02 22.62 3.53
C GLN A 264 -4.49 21.49 2.63
N LEU A 265 -4.80 20.23 2.95
CA LEU A 265 -4.40 19.08 2.13
C LEU A 265 -5.22 18.94 0.84
N GLU A 266 -6.44 19.52 0.80
CA GLU A 266 -7.33 19.50 -0.36
C GLU A 266 -6.80 20.29 -1.59
N LYS A 267 -5.77 21.12 -1.43
CA LYS A 267 -5.22 21.94 -2.53
C LYS A 267 -4.01 21.33 -3.26
N VAL A 268 -3.49 20.19 -2.80
CA VAL A 268 -2.20 19.64 -3.28
C VAL A 268 -2.36 18.39 -4.18
N LEU A 269 -3.58 17.88 -4.37
CA LEU A 269 -3.82 16.82 -5.35
C LEU A 269 -4.28 17.43 -6.68
N PRO A 270 -3.54 17.25 -7.80
CA PRO A 270 -4.12 17.51 -9.10
C PRO A 270 -5.26 16.51 -9.33
N VAL A 271 -6.44 17.04 -9.65
CA VAL A 271 -7.42 16.30 -10.44
C VAL A 271 -6.72 15.94 -11.76
N ILE A 272 -6.51 14.64 -12.00
CA ILE A 272 -5.94 14.11 -13.26
C ILE A 272 -7.00 14.13 -14.35
#